data_AF-V5HA16-F1
#
_entry.id   AF-V5HA16-F1
#
_cell.length_a   1.000
_cell.length_b   1.000
_cell.length_c   1.000
_cell.angle_alpha   90.00
_cell.angle_beta   90.00
_cell.angle_gamma   90.00
#
_symmetry.space_group_name_H-M   'P 1'
#
loop_
_entity.id
_entity.type
_entity.pdbx_description
1 polymer ?
#
loop_
_entity_poly.entity_id
_entity_poly.type
_entity_poly.pdbx_seq_one_letter_code
_entity_poly.pdbx_strand_id
1 'polypeptide(L)'
;MWSVGVITYVLLSGLSPFMGNSELETMANVTRAEYDFDDESFEKISDDAKDFIAVLLVKEKDERPTASECLNHIWLRKDKRADNQQLDKKKLKRFVIRSEVAKNHQRHT
;
A
#
# COMPACT_ATOMS: atom_id res chain seq x y z
N MET A 1 12.64 -2.51 0.44
CA MET A 1 11.91 -1.23 0.39
C MET A 1 10.59 -1.34 -0.36
N TRP A 2 10.57 -1.84 -1.60
CA TRP A 2 9.32 -2.13 -2.34
C TRP A 2 8.24 -2.84 -1.50
N SER A 3 8.57 -3.98 -0.88
CA SER A 3 7.63 -4.72 -0.03
C SER A 3 7.12 -3.91 1.17
N VAL A 4 7.91 -2.97 1.69
CA VAL A 4 7.49 -2.06 2.76
C VAL A 4 6.42 -1.11 2.24
N GLY A 5 6.62 -0.53 1.05
CA GLY A 5 5.61 0.31 0.41
C GLY A 5 4.30 -0.44 0.19
N VAL A 6 4.37 -1.68 -0.32
CA VAL A 6 3.19 -2.54 -0.53
C VAL A 6 2.47 -2.82 0.78
N ILE A 7 3.19 -3.24 1.83
CA ILE A 7 2.60 -3.54 3.13
C ILE A 7 1.97 -2.28 3.75
N THR A 8 2.65 -1.13 3.68
CA THR A 8 2.11 0.14 4.19
C THR A 8 0.82 0.52 3.48
N TYR A 9 0.77 0.43 2.14
CA TYR A 9 -0.44 0.67 1.37
C TYR A 9 -1.60 -0.22 1.85
N VAL A 10 -1.35 -1.53 2.01
CA VAL A 10 -2.35 -2.49 2.49
C VAL A 10 -2.80 -2.19 3.91
N LEU A 11 -1.88 -1.87 4.83
CA LEU A 11 -2.22 -1.61 6.22
C LEU A 11 -3.08 -0.36 6.40
N LEU A 12 -2.82 0.69 5.61
CA LEU A 12 -3.55 1.94 5.74
C LEU A 12 -4.89 1.90 4.99
N SER A 13 -4.97 1.27 3.82
CA SER A 13 -6.18 1.27 2.97
C SER A 13 -7.03 0.00 3.08
N GLY A 14 -6.41 -1.16 3.29
CA GLY A 14 -7.03 -2.47 3.10
C GLY A 14 -7.15 -2.91 1.63
N LEU A 15 -6.37 -2.29 0.74
CA LEU A 15 -6.35 -2.55 -0.70
C LEU A 15 -4.94 -3.01 -1.13
N SER A 16 -4.84 -3.70 -2.26
CA SER A 16 -3.54 -3.99 -2.89
C SER A 16 -3.23 -2.89 -3.91
N PRO A 17 -2.02 -2.30 -3.92
CA PRO A 17 -1.70 -1.19 -4.81
C PRO A 17 -1.74 -1.56 -6.30
N PHE A 18 -1.49 -2.84 -6.64
CA PHE A 18 -1.34 -3.28 -8.03
C PHE A 18 -2.46 -4.20 -8.50
N MET A 19 -3.56 -4.33 -7.75
CA MET A 19 -4.66 -5.24 -8.12
C MET A 19 -5.36 -4.73 -9.39
N GLY A 20 -5.27 -5.49 -10.47
CA GLY A 20 -6.04 -5.27 -11.69
C GLY A 20 -7.28 -6.18 -11.77
N ASN A 21 -8.06 -6.03 -12.83
CA ASN A 21 -9.21 -6.88 -13.15
C ASN A 21 -8.79 -8.27 -13.66
N SER A 22 -7.52 -8.43 -14.05
CA SER A 22 -6.92 -9.70 -14.44
C SER A 22 -5.51 -9.86 -13.86
N GLU A 23 -4.99 -11.08 -13.90
CA GLU A 23 -3.60 -11.35 -13.50
C GLU A 23 -2.60 -10.64 -14.42
N LEU A 24 -2.87 -10.59 -15.73
CA LEU A 24 -2.05 -9.89 -16.70
C LEU A 24 -1.99 -8.39 -16.39
N GLU A 25 -3.14 -7.77 -16.10
CA GLU A 25 -3.21 -6.37 -15.69
C GLU A 25 -2.48 -6.12 -14.36
N THR A 26 -2.65 -7.03 -13.38
CA THR A 26 -1.94 -6.96 -12.10
C THR A 26 -0.42 -6.98 -12.30
N MET A 27 0.09 -7.89 -13.14
CA MET A 27 1.52 -7.96 -13.46
C MET A 27 1.99 -6.73 -14.24
N ALA A 28 1.17 -6.21 -15.15
CA ALA A 28 1.47 -4.98 -15.86
C ALA A 28 1.57 -3.78 -14.91
N ASN A 29 0.69 -3.68 -13.91
CA ASN A 29 0.70 -2.61 -12.91
C ASN A 29 1.94 -2.70 -12.01
N VAL A 30 2.32 -3.91 -11.57
CA VAL A 30 3.58 -4.14 -10.83
C VAL A 30 4.79 -3.69 -11.67
N THR A 31 4.83 -4.09 -12.94
CA THR A 31 5.97 -3.81 -13.84
C THR A 31 6.11 -2.32 -14.15
N ARG A 32 4.98 -1.61 -14.26
CA ARG A 32 4.92 -0.18 -14.52
C ARG A 32 4.98 0.68 -13.25
N ALA A 33 4.90 0.06 -12.07
CA ALA A 33 4.71 0.74 -10.79
C ALA A 33 3.48 1.67 -10.81
N GLU A 34 2.37 1.18 -11.38
CA GLU A 34 1.13 1.94 -11.56
C GLU A 34 0.14 1.62 -10.45
N TYR A 35 -0.20 2.65 -9.66
CA TYR A 35 -1.15 2.65 -8.56
C TYR A 35 -1.59 4.10 -8.28
N ASP A 36 -2.68 4.30 -7.55
CA ASP A 36 -3.19 5.61 -7.18
C ASP A 36 -3.62 5.67 -5.71
N PHE A 37 -4.17 6.81 -5.30
CA PHE A 37 -4.72 7.03 -3.96
C PHE A 37 -6.17 7.56 -4.04
N ASP A 38 -6.88 7.27 -5.13
CA ASP A 38 -8.18 7.90 -5.46
C ASP A 38 -9.36 7.22 -4.76
N ASP A 39 -9.16 6.02 -4.19
CA ASP A 39 -10.17 5.30 -3.42
C ASP A 39 -10.51 6.01 -2.09
N GLU A 40 -11.80 5.99 -1.70
CA GLU A 40 -12.32 6.55 -0.44
C GLU A 40 -11.55 6.09 0.81
N SER A 41 -10.91 4.91 0.75
CA SER A 41 -10.06 4.37 1.82
C SER A 41 -8.90 5.29 2.18
N PHE A 42 -8.51 6.21 1.29
CA PHE A 42 -7.42 7.19 1.42
C PHE A 42 -7.85 8.60 1.85
N GLU A 43 -9.15 8.89 1.97
CA GLU A 43 -9.64 10.22 2.39
C GLU A 43 -9.10 10.65 3.77
N LYS A 44 -8.96 9.69 4.69
CA LYS A 44 -8.49 9.94 6.07
C LYS A 44 -7.00 9.66 6.26
N ILE A 45 -6.29 9.27 5.20
CA ILE A 45 -4.86 8.98 5.26
C ILE A 45 -4.11 10.28 4.96
N SER A 46 -3.17 10.66 5.82
CA SER A 46 -2.40 11.89 5.65
C SER A 46 -1.53 11.88 4.40
N ASP A 47 -1.30 13.07 3.83
CA ASP A 47 -0.46 13.21 2.63
C ASP A 47 0.97 12.75 2.89
N ASP A 48 1.53 12.98 4.09
CA ASP A 48 2.84 12.44 4.48
C ASP A 48 2.91 10.90 4.38
N ALA A 49 1.80 10.21 4.67
CA ALA A 49 1.74 8.75 4.58
C ALA A 49 1.69 8.29 3.12
N LYS A 50 0.93 9.00 2.28
CA LYS A 50 0.86 8.75 0.83
C LYS A 50 2.21 9.02 0.16
N ASP A 51 2.87 10.11 0.54
CA ASP A 51 4.23 10.48 0.12
C ASP A 51 5.24 9.40 0.53
N PHE A 52 5.16 8.91 1.78
CA PHE A 52 6.01 7.80 2.24
C PHE A 52 5.81 6.53 1.41
N ILE A 53 4.57 6.19 1.03
CA ILE A 53 4.32 5.06 0.12
C ILE A 53 4.91 5.36 -1.27
N ALA A 54 4.75 6.59 -1.76
CA ALA A 54 5.17 6.98 -3.10
C ALA A 54 6.68 6.85 -3.30
N VAL A 55 7.49 7.32 -2.35
CA VAL A 55 8.95 7.18 -2.41
C VAL A 55 9.42 5.71 -2.31
N LEU A 56 8.58 4.81 -1.79
CA LEU A 56 8.91 3.38 -1.65
C LEU A 56 8.51 2.53 -2.87
N LEU A 57 7.46 2.94 -3.59
CA LEU A 57 6.91 2.24 -4.75
C LEU A 57 7.40 2.81 -6.08
N VAL A 58 8.62 3.34 -6.09
CA VAL A 58 9.31 3.78 -7.32
C VAL A 58 9.83 2.58 -8.11
N LYS A 59 9.71 2.62 -9.45
CA LYS A 59 10.16 1.53 -10.34
C LYS A 59 11.67 1.31 -10.22
N GLU A 60 12.46 2.37 -10.34
CA GLU A 60 13.91 2.31 -10.29
C GLU A 60 14.40 2.00 -8.87
N LYS A 61 15.17 0.92 -8.72
CA LYS A 61 15.59 0.42 -7.40
C LYS A 61 16.50 1.40 -6.65
N ASP A 62 17.31 2.13 -7.41
CA ASP A 62 18.36 3.01 -6.87
C ASP A 62 17.80 4.38 -6.48
N GLU A 63 16.57 4.70 -6.91
CA GLU A 63 15.82 5.89 -6.46
C GLU A 63 15.05 5.65 -5.15
N ARG A 64 14.98 4.39 -4.68
CA ARG A 64 14.29 4.06 -3.43
C ARG A 64 15.19 4.38 -2.24
N PRO A 65 14.66 5.06 -1.20
CA PRO A 65 15.41 5.34 0.01
C PRO A 65 15.78 4.06 0.75
N THR A 66 16.94 4.06 1.41
CA THR A 66 17.34 3.02 2.37
C THR A 66 16.41 3.00 3.58
N ALA A 67 16.46 1.91 4.36
CA ALA A 67 15.69 1.81 5.60
C ALA A 67 16.03 2.93 6.59
N SER A 68 17.31 3.29 6.71
CA SER A 68 17.76 4.38 7.59
C SER A 68 17.25 5.74 7.14
N GLU A 69 17.21 6.00 5.83
CA GLU A 69 16.60 7.23 5.29
C GLU A 69 15.09 7.27 5.55
N CYS A 70 14.40 6.13 5.40
CA CYS A 70 12.97 6.02 5.68
C CYS A 70 12.62 6.36 7.13
N LEU A 71 13.44 5.94 8.10
CA LEU A 71 13.24 6.27 9.51
C LEU A 71 13.26 7.78 9.77
N ASN A 72 13.91 8.56 8.90
CA ASN A 72 13.97 10.01 8.98
C ASN A 72 12.86 10.71 8.19
N HIS A 73 12.03 9.96 7.45
CA HIS A 73 10.90 10.50 6.71
C HIS A 73 9.90 11.19 7.64
N ILE A 74 9.33 12.32 7.20
CA ILE A 74 8.45 13.16 8.04
C ILE A 74 7.29 12.37 8.65
N TRP A 75 6.74 11.43 7.89
CA TRP A 75 5.64 10.56 8.35
C TRP A 75 6.02 9.70 9.55
N LEU A 76 7.23 9.10 9.55
CA LEU A 76 7.71 8.23 10.63
C LEU A 76 8.37 9.02 11.76
N ARG A 77 8.93 10.19 11.46
CA ARG A 77 9.64 11.04 12.42
C ARG A 77 8.71 11.91 13.27
N LYS A 78 7.47 12.16 12.83
CA LYS A 78 6.47 12.90 13.63
C LYS A 78 6.30 12.24 15.01
N ASP A 79 6.30 13.07 16.05
CA ASP A 79 6.34 12.65 17.45
C ASP A 79 5.19 11.68 17.77
N LYS A 80 5.51 10.51 18.34
CA LYS A 80 4.59 9.39 18.63
C LYS A 80 3.44 9.74 19.59
N ARG A 81 3.39 10.98 20.05
CA ARG A 81 2.46 11.51 21.05
C ARG A 81 1.12 11.95 20.44
N ALA A 82 1.02 12.11 19.12
CA ALA A 82 -0.10 12.84 18.51
C ALA A 82 -1.26 12.02 17.96
N ASP A 83 -1.17 10.70 17.73
CA ASP A 83 -2.32 9.96 17.21
C ASP A 83 -2.37 8.51 17.73
N ASN A 84 -3.21 8.29 18.75
CA ASN A 84 -3.76 6.97 19.07
C ASN A 84 -4.83 6.58 18.03
N GLN A 85 -4.55 6.74 16.74
CA GLN A 85 -5.42 6.20 15.71
C GLN A 85 -5.21 4.69 15.65
N GLN A 86 -6.14 3.96 16.26
CA GLN A 86 -6.17 2.51 16.12
C GLN A 86 -6.34 2.16 14.64
N LEU A 87 -5.45 1.32 14.12
CA LEU A 87 -5.60 0.73 12.79
C LEU A 87 -7.00 0.08 12.71
N ASP A 88 -7.81 0.51 11.73
CA ASP A 88 -9.13 -0.08 11.53
C ASP A 88 -8.98 -1.51 11.03
N LYS A 89 -9.03 -2.47 11.97
CA LYS A 89 -8.93 -3.90 11.69
C LYS A 89 -9.96 -4.38 10.67
N LYS A 90 -11.06 -3.63 10.43
CA LYS A 90 -12.04 -3.95 9.38
C LYS A 90 -11.41 -3.86 7.99
N LYS A 91 -10.51 -2.90 7.74
CA LYS A 91 -9.78 -2.77 6.46
C LYS A 91 -8.97 -4.03 6.16
N LEU A 92 -8.21 -4.51 7.16
CA LEU A 92 -7.41 -5.73 7.00
C LEU A 92 -8.27 -6.98 6.82
N LYS A 93 -9.38 -7.11 7.58
CA LYS A 93 -10.32 -8.22 7.38
C LYS A 93 -10.91 -8.24 5.97
N ARG A 94 -11.30 -7.07 5.43
CA ARG A 94 -11.80 -6.96 4.04
C ARG A 94 -10.74 -7.36 3.02
N PHE A 95 -9.49 -6.96 3.22
CA PHE A 95 -8.38 -7.34 2.35
C PHE A 95 -8.22 -8.87 2.28
N VAL A 96 -8.21 -9.52 3.44
CA VAL A 96 -8.09 -10.98 3.57
C VAL A 96 -9.24 -11.67 2.83
N ILE A 97 -10.49 -11.30 3.14
CA ILE A 97 -11.69 -11.86 2.49
C ILE A 97 -11.64 -11.70 0.97
N ARG A 98 -11.32 -10.51 0.45
CA ARG A 98 -11.21 -10.27 -0.99
C ARG A 98 -10.12 -11.13 -1.62
N SER A 99 -9.00 -11.31 -0.93
CA SER A 99 -7.90 -12.16 -1.38
C SER A 99 -8.28 -13.65 -1.44
N GLU A 100 -9.11 -14.14 -0.51
CA GLU A 100 -9.67 -15.49 -0.59
C GLU A 100 -10.68 -15.65 -1.73
N VAL A 101 -11.57 -14.67 -1.90
CA VAL A 101 -12.58 -14.71 -2.98
C VAL A 101 -11.91 -14.70 -4.35
N ALA A 102 -10.91 -13.84 -4.57
CA ALA A 102 -10.15 -13.78 -5.81
C ALA A 102 -9.46 -15.13 -6.12
N LYS A 103 -8.84 -15.76 -5.11
CA LYS A 103 -8.23 -17.09 -5.24
C LYS A 103 -9.25 -18.18 -5.56
N ASN A 104 -10.46 -18.10 -5.01
CA ASN A 104 -11.51 -19.08 -5.24
C ASN A 104 -12.15 -18.93 -6.63
N HIS A 105 -12.28 -17.69 -7.13
CA HIS A 105 -12.81 -17.43 -8.48
C HIS A 105 -11.90 -18.02 -9.57
N GLN A 106 -10.58 -17.95 -9.39
CA GLN A 106 -9.57 -18.53 -10.29
C GLN A 106 -9.55 -20.07 -10.32
N ARG A 107 -10.15 -20.76 -9.34
CA ARG A 107 -10.19 -22.24 -9.31
C ARG A 107 -11.36 -22.83 -10.10
N HIS A 108 -12.32 -22.01 -10.52
CA HIS A 108 -13.57 -22.44 -11.13
C HIS A 108 -13.78 -21.94 -12.57
N THR A 109 -12.74 -21.37 -13.17
CA THR A 109 -12.65 -20.98 -14.59
C THR A 109 -11.51 -21.71 -15.27
#